data_AF-A0A7T8JZ94-F1
#
_entry.id   AF-A0A7T8JZ94-F1
#
_cell.length_a   1.000
_cell.length_b   1.000
_cell.length_c   1.000
_cell.angle_alpha   90.00
_cell.angle_beta   90.00
_cell.angle_gamma   90.00
#
_symmetry.space_group_name_H-M   'P 1'
#
loop_
_entity.id
_entity.type
_entity.pdbx_description
1 polymer ?
#
loop_
_entity_poly.entity_id
_entity_poly.type
_entity_poly.pdbx_seq_one_letter_code
_entity_poly.pdbx_strand_id
1 'polypeptide(L)' 'YKGSVLTGGSSVSDSNPPEKIDCNYDRLPGDNQICKIKVDDLITGPCAKDNTYGYKDGSPCILIKLNR' A
#
# COMPACT_ATOMS: atom_id res chain seq x y z
N TYR A 1 14.18 -2.22 -24.92
CA TYR A 1 14.64 -1.83 -23.57
C TYR A 1 15.07 -0.38 -23.60
N LYS A 2 14.19 0.55 -23.22
CA LYS A 2 14.57 1.96 -23.01
C LYS A 2 14.55 2.20 -21.50
N GLY A 3 15.73 2.43 -20.94
CA GLY A 3 15.89 2.88 -19.56
C GLY A 3 15.60 4.37 -19.48
N SER A 4 14.76 4.76 -18.53
CA SER A 4 14.48 6.15 -18.20
C SER A 4 15.28 6.51 -16.96
N VAL A 5 16.18 7.48 -17.12
CA VAL A 5 16.98 8.10 -16.06
C VAL A 5 16.04 8.85 -15.11
N LEU A 6 16.06 8.52 -13.81
CA LEU A 6 15.40 9.32 -12.77
C LEU A 6 16.46 10.23 -12.13
N THR A 7 16.54 11.47 -12.61
CA THR A 7 17.17 12.57 -11.88
C THR A 7 16.19 13.07 -10.82
N GLY A 8 16.53 12.88 -9.55
CA GLY A 8 15.72 13.36 -8.43
C GLY A 8 16.39 13.18 -7.08
N GLY A 9 17.68 13.51 -6.98
CA GLY A 9 18.35 13.56 -5.69
C GLY A 9 17.80 14.72 -4.85
N SER A 10 17.23 14.40 -3.70
CA SER A 10 17.10 15.33 -2.58
C SER A 10 17.40 14.60 -1.29
N SER A 11 18.54 14.98 -0.70
CA SER A 11 18.98 14.62 0.64
C SER A 11 17.88 14.91 1.67
N VAL A 12 17.25 13.86 2.23
CA VAL A 12 16.36 14.01 3.38
C VAL A 12 17.07 13.45 4.60
N SER A 13 17.27 14.35 5.56
CA SER A 13 17.91 14.15 6.85
C SER A 13 17.12 13.14 7.71
N ASP A 14 17.84 12.15 8.24
CA ASP A 14 17.35 11.11 9.14
C ASP A 14 16.84 11.69 10.48
N SER A 15 15.56 12.05 10.57
CA SER A 15 14.86 12.23 11.85
C SER A 15 13.33 12.21 11.77
N ASN A 16 12.73 12.17 10.57
CA ASN A 16 11.28 12.14 10.40
C ASN A 16 10.84 10.81 9.77
N PRO A 17 9.71 10.21 10.19
CA PRO A 17 9.14 9.06 9.51
C PRO A 17 8.90 9.38 8.02
N PRO A 18 9.01 8.38 7.13
CA PRO A 18 8.80 8.58 5.70
C PRO A 18 7.37 9.10 5.44
N GLU A 19 7.26 10.03 4.50
CA GLU A 19 5.99 10.65 4.14
C GLU A 19 5.07 9.62 3.47
N LYS A 20 3.82 9.54 3.92
CA LYS A 20 2.81 8.66 3.32
C LYS A 20 2.08 9.39 2.21
N ILE A 21 2.20 8.93 0.97
CA ILE A 21 1.56 9.54 -0.21
C ILE A 21 0.53 8.60 -0.85
N ASP A 22 -0.41 9.17 -1.60
CA ASP A 22 -1.30 8.41 -2.48
C ASP A 22 -0.55 8.10 -3.80
N CYS A 23 -0.20 6.82 -3.97
CA CYS A 23 0.47 6.30 -5.16
C CYS A 23 -0.52 5.63 -6.12
N ASN A 24 -0.12 5.52 -7.37
CA ASN A 24 -0.75 4.65 -8.36
C ASN A 24 0.32 4.12 -9.33
N TYR A 25 -0.09 3.39 -10.38
CA TYR A 25 0.85 2.83 -11.35
C TYR A 25 1.65 3.87 -12.14
N ASP A 26 1.13 5.10 -12.27
CA ASP A 26 1.77 6.21 -12.99
C ASP A 26 2.57 7.13 -12.06
N ARG A 27 2.32 7.04 -10.75
CA ARG A 27 2.90 7.89 -9.70
C ARG A 27 3.48 7.03 -8.59
N LEU A 28 4.73 6.66 -8.80
CA LEU A 28 5.56 5.94 -7.83
C LEU A 28 6.05 6.89 -6.72
N PRO A 29 6.32 6.36 -5.51
CA PRO A 29 6.87 7.14 -4.42
C PRO A 29 8.33 7.52 -4.70
N GLY A 30 8.70 8.75 -4.33
CA GLY A 30 10.07 9.23 -4.37
C GLY A 30 10.88 8.83 -3.13
N ASP A 31 12.08 9.41 -3.02
CA ASP A 31 12.95 9.19 -1.87
C ASP A 31 12.28 9.63 -0.56
N ASN A 32 12.41 8.80 0.48
CA ASN A 32 11.76 8.97 1.79
C ASN A 32 10.21 9.05 1.76
N GLN A 33 9.57 8.54 0.71
CA GLN A 33 8.11 8.43 0.61
C GLN A 33 7.65 6.97 0.59
N ILE A 34 6.46 6.71 1.11
CA ILE A 34 5.81 5.39 1.05
C ILE A 34 4.36 5.52 0.57
N CYS A 35 3.90 4.51 -0.17
CA CYS A 35 2.53 4.45 -0.64
C CYS A 35 1.55 4.11 0.48
N LYS A 36 0.49 4.90 0.60
CA LYS A 36 -0.67 4.56 1.40
C LYS A 36 -1.35 3.33 0.80
N ILE A 37 -1.70 2.39 1.68
CA ILE A 37 -2.56 1.26 1.35
C ILE A 37 -3.93 1.57 1.94
N LYS A 38 -4.95 1.66 1.10
CA LYS A 38 -6.33 1.85 1.55
C LYS A 38 -6.90 0.48 1.91
N VAL A 39 -7.00 0.23 3.21
CA VAL A 39 -7.52 -1.06 3.72
C VAL A 39 -8.95 -1.30 3.25
N ASP A 40 -9.75 -0.24 3.12
CA ASP A 40 -11.13 -0.31 2.63
C ASP A 40 -11.21 -0.79 1.18
N ASP A 41 -10.19 -0.51 0.36
CA ASP A 41 -10.12 -1.02 -1.02
C ASP A 41 -9.77 -2.52 -1.04
N LEU A 42 -9.06 -3.01 -0.03
CA LEU A 42 -8.63 -4.42 0.09
C LEU A 42 -9.69 -5.30 0.78
N ILE A 43 -10.47 -4.72 1.69
CA ILE A 43 -11.43 -5.42 2.52
C ILE A 43 -12.85 -4.99 2.10
N THR A 44 -13.34 -5.60 1.03
CA THR A 44 -14.65 -5.31 0.46
C THR A 44 -15.56 -6.55 0.43
N GLY A 45 -16.85 -6.31 0.25
CA GLY A 45 -17.85 -7.37 0.04
C GLY A 45 -17.95 -8.35 1.23
N PRO A 46 -17.88 -9.68 1.00
CA PRO A 46 -18.07 -10.69 2.05
C PRO A 46 -16.99 -10.64 3.14
N CYS A 47 -15.87 -9.96 2.86
CA CYS A 47 -14.78 -9.76 3.78
C CYS A 47 -14.93 -8.50 4.64
N ALA A 48 -16.02 -7.75 4.49
CA ALA A 48 -16.28 -6.58 5.31
C ALA A 48 -16.39 -6.92 6.80
N LYS A 49 -16.10 -5.92 7.64
CA LYS A 49 -16.17 -6.02 9.10
C LYS A 49 -17.56 -6.41 9.58
N ASP A 50 -18.61 -5.92 8.93
CA ASP A 50 -20.01 -6.20 9.28
C ASP A 50 -20.36 -7.68 9.11
N ASN A 51 -19.73 -8.35 8.14
CA ASN A 51 -19.82 -9.79 7.97
C ASN A 51 -18.80 -10.58 8.81
N THR A 52 -18.15 -9.93 9.78
CA THR A 52 -17.10 -10.51 10.62
C THR A 52 -16.00 -11.19 9.83
N TYR A 53 -15.64 -10.64 8.66
CA TYR A 53 -14.65 -11.24 7.75
C TYR A 53 -14.97 -12.69 7.35
N GLY A 54 -16.26 -13.09 7.35
CA GLY A 54 -16.72 -14.44 7.00
C GLY A 54 -16.51 -15.52 8.07
N TYR A 55 -15.99 -15.16 9.26
CA TYR A 55 -15.75 -16.13 10.34
C TYR A 55 -17.03 -16.78 10.86
N LYS A 56 -18.13 -16.03 10.99
CA LYS A 56 -19.40 -16.54 11.51
C LYS A 56 -20.06 -17.57 10.59
N ASP A 57 -19.91 -17.40 9.27
CA ASP A 57 -20.56 -18.26 8.28
C ASP A 57 -19.69 -19.46 7.86
N GLY A 58 -18.57 -19.69 8.55
CA GLY A 58 -17.62 -20.76 8.23
C GLY A 58 -16.85 -20.54 6.92
N SER A 59 -16.87 -19.31 6.38
CA SER A 59 -16.21 -18.94 5.12
C SER A 59 -15.24 -17.78 5.34
N PRO A 60 -14.13 -17.98 6.09
CA PRO A 60 -13.25 -16.89 6.51
C PRO A 60 -12.47 -16.27 5.36
N CYS A 61 -12.28 -14.95 5.41
CA CYS A 61 -11.46 -14.21 4.46
C CYS A 61 -9.98 -14.23 4.81
N ILE A 62 -9.13 -14.33 3.79
CA ILE A 62 -7.66 -14.38 3.94
C ILE A 62 -7.05 -13.12 3.32
N LEU A 63 -6.26 -12.37 4.08
CA LEU A 63 -5.46 -11.27 3.57
C LEU A 63 -4.04 -11.78 3.24
N ILE A 64 -3.69 -11.72 1.96
CA ILE A 64 -2.37 -12.16 1.48
C ILE A 64 -1.39 -10.99 1.52
N LYS A 65 -0.34 -11.12 2.34
CA LYS A 65 0.80 -10.21 2.36
C LYS A 65 1.96 -10.82 1.59
N LEU A 66 2.46 -10.10 0.59
CA LEU A 66 3.65 -10.50 -0.16
C LEU A 66 4.92 -10.14 0.63
N ASN A 67 5.94 -10.99 0.51
CA ASN A 67 7.25 -10.71 1.09
C ASN A 67 7.97 -9.63 0.28
N ARG A 68 8.75 -8.80 0.99
CA ARG A 68 9.62 -7.78 0.42
C ARG A 68 11.06 -8.26 0.45
#